data_AF-A0AAD5B2N8-F1
#
_entry.id   AF-A0AAD5B2N8-F1
#
_cell.length_a   1.000
_cell.length_b   1.000
_cell.length_c   1.000
_cell.angle_alpha   90.00
_cell.angle_beta   90.00
_cell.angle_gamma   90.00
#
_symmetry.space_group_name_H-M   'P 1'
#
loop_
_entity.id
_entity.type
_entity.pdbx_description
1 polymer ?
#
loop_
_entity_poly.entity_id
_entity_poly.type
_entity_poly.pdbx_seq_one_letter_code
_entity_poly.pdbx_strand_id
1 'polypeptide(L)'
;KPKDITISYLVFIKEHSQEQDYRVLREAIPVLTNKGFLCPGQRKVQFSKEYGNIDLPNKLPGVDWVLLDSCYLRDGDLSGWRDFLSDLGVRDLLIFRKERRTLRATELASSPWAAEAEMWSKTSDQHYIIEDQQCEELHSLITADQLPPDIKLQQRQALMNLLENNWDTGEKYAQYLSAQVLDSQGRTIRDTKSSFYFHLTQLTWVPAFKPSHDGKQLVEYLLPNRVYL
;
A
#
# COMPACT_ATOMS: atom_id res chain seq x y z
N LYS A 1 -27.70 16.68 -4.11
CA LYS A 1 -28.47 16.09 -5.24
C LYS A 1 -27.69 14.97 -5.95
N PRO A 2 -26.56 15.15 -6.67
CA PRO A 2 -25.86 14.02 -7.30
C PRO A 2 -25.25 13.06 -6.26
N LYS A 3 -24.68 13.63 -5.18
CA LYS A 3 -24.03 12.89 -4.09
C LYS A 3 -24.97 11.92 -3.38
N ASP A 4 -26.14 12.42 -2.97
CA ASP A 4 -27.13 11.62 -2.23
C ASP A 4 -27.68 10.47 -3.08
N ILE A 5 -27.90 10.72 -4.38
CA ILE A 5 -28.34 9.71 -5.33
C ILE A 5 -27.33 8.57 -5.43
N THR A 6 -26.04 8.88 -5.62
CA THR A 6 -24.99 7.84 -5.71
C THR A 6 -24.87 7.03 -4.43
N ILE A 7 -24.98 7.67 -3.25
CA ILE A 7 -24.97 6.97 -1.96
C ILE A 7 -26.19 6.03 -1.87
N SER A 8 -27.39 6.50 -2.21
CA SER A 8 -28.60 5.68 -2.20
C SER A 8 -28.53 4.50 -3.17
N TYR A 9 -27.91 4.65 -4.33
CA TYR A 9 -27.66 3.53 -5.25
C TYR A 9 -26.76 2.46 -4.61
N LEU A 10 -25.74 2.87 -3.87
CA LEU A 10 -24.85 1.90 -3.21
C LEU A 10 -25.57 1.13 -2.10
N VAL A 11 -26.44 1.80 -1.34
CA VAL A 11 -27.33 1.16 -0.35
C VAL A 11 -28.23 0.14 -1.05
N PHE A 12 -28.88 0.53 -2.15
CA PHE A 12 -29.72 -0.37 -2.91
C PHE A 12 -28.95 -1.60 -3.42
N ILE A 13 -27.74 -1.41 -3.98
CA ILE A 13 -26.92 -2.53 -4.45
C ILE A 13 -26.55 -3.47 -3.30
N LYS A 14 -26.16 -2.93 -2.13
CA LYS A 14 -25.88 -3.75 -0.93
C LYS A 14 -27.10 -4.57 -0.51
N GLU A 15 -28.28 -3.95 -0.44
CA GLU A 15 -29.53 -4.61 -0.05
C GLU A 15 -29.92 -5.77 -1.00
N HIS A 16 -29.61 -5.66 -2.29
CA HIS A 16 -29.95 -6.66 -3.31
C HIS A 16 -28.76 -7.54 -3.72
N SER A 17 -27.62 -7.42 -3.03
CA SER A 17 -26.37 -8.10 -3.36
C SER A 17 -26.43 -9.63 -3.29
N GLN A 18 -27.40 -10.18 -2.56
CA GLN A 18 -27.65 -11.62 -2.45
C GLN A 18 -28.36 -12.20 -3.67
N GLU A 19 -29.04 -11.35 -4.45
CA GLU A 19 -29.88 -11.77 -5.58
C GLU A 19 -29.18 -11.59 -6.93
N GLN A 20 -28.16 -10.72 -7.01
CA GLN A 20 -27.44 -10.40 -8.23
C GLN A 20 -25.93 -10.31 -8.00
N ASP A 21 -25.16 -10.84 -8.94
CA ASP A 21 -23.69 -10.72 -8.91
C ASP A 21 -23.25 -9.33 -9.38
N TYR A 22 -23.25 -8.37 -8.46
CA TYR A 22 -22.78 -7.01 -8.67
C TYR A 22 -21.26 -6.92 -8.84
N ARG A 23 -20.50 -7.99 -8.53
CA ARG A 23 -19.03 -7.98 -8.55
C ARG A 23 -18.49 -7.80 -9.96
N VAL A 24 -19.27 -8.13 -10.99
CA VAL A 24 -18.94 -7.86 -12.40
C VAL A 24 -18.84 -6.36 -12.70
N LEU A 25 -19.49 -5.51 -11.89
CA LEU A 25 -19.48 -4.05 -12.02
C LEU A 25 -18.53 -3.37 -11.03
N ARG A 26 -17.75 -4.13 -10.22
CA ARG A 26 -16.92 -3.58 -9.13
C ARG A 26 -16.00 -2.43 -9.54
N GLU A 27 -15.50 -2.44 -10.77
CA GLU A 27 -14.61 -1.40 -11.30
C GLU A 27 -15.34 -0.10 -11.65
N ALA A 28 -16.66 -0.17 -11.83
CA ALA A 28 -17.53 0.95 -12.20
C ALA A 28 -18.39 1.45 -11.04
N ILE A 29 -18.31 0.84 -9.85
CA ILE A 29 -19.10 1.25 -8.68
C ILE A 29 -18.30 2.28 -7.86
N PRO A 30 -18.71 3.57 -7.85
CA PRO A 30 -18.03 4.59 -7.07
C PRO A 30 -18.47 4.56 -5.61
N VAL A 31 -17.52 4.80 -4.71
CA VAL A 31 -17.75 5.05 -3.30
C VAL A 31 -17.33 6.48 -2.95
N LEU A 32 -18.00 7.08 -1.98
CA LEU A 32 -17.63 8.40 -1.48
C LEU A 32 -16.40 8.30 -0.58
N THR A 33 -15.43 9.16 -0.83
CA THR A 33 -14.20 9.29 -0.03
C THR A 33 -13.95 10.74 0.36
N ASN A 34 -12.96 10.99 1.21
CA ASN A 34 -12.43 12.33 1.49
C ASN A 34 -11.87 13.06 0.24
N LYS A 35 -11.71 12.37 -0.90
CA LYS A 35 -11.28 12.92 -2.19
C LYS A 35 -12.40 12.93 -3.24
N GLY A 36 -13.65 12.77 -2.82
CA GLY A 36 -14.81 12.66 -3.71
C GLY A 36 -15.13 11.22 -4.10
N PHE A 37 -15.89 11.03 -5.17
CA PHE A 37 -16.30 9.70 -5.62
C PHE A 37 -15.17 9.01 -6.39
N LEU A 38 -14.81 7.80 -5.96
CA LEU A 38 -13.76 6.98 -6.59
C LEU A 38 -14.22 5.53 -6.65
N CYS A 39 -13.81 4.80 -7.68
CA CYS A 39 -14.08 3.36 -7.79
C CYS A 39 -12.94 2.57 -7.12
N PRO A 40 -13.19 1.82 -6.03
CA PRO A 40 -12.13 1.07 -5.34
C PRO A 40 -11.50 -0.03 -6.21
N GLY A 41 -12.25 -0.57 -7.19
CA GLY A 41 -11.70 -1.48 -8.19
C GLY A 41 -10.61 -0.86 -9.09
N GLN A 42 -10.54 0.47 -9.17
CA GLN A 42 -9.57 1.19 -10.02
C GLN A 42 -8.58 2.04 -9.21
N ARG A 43 -8.99 2.55 -8.04
CA ARG A 43 -8.22 3.47 -7.20
C ARG A 43 -8.08 2.89 -5.79
N LYS A 44 -6.97 3.19 -5.13
CA LYS A 44 -6.74 2.75 -3.76
C LYS A 44 -7.69 3.52 -2.85
N VAL A 45 -8.46 2.79 -2.06
CA VAL A 45 -9.39 3.36 -1.08
C VAL A 45 -9.24 2.54 0.19
N GLN A 46 -8.89 3.22 1.28
CA GLN A 46 -8.80 2.62 2.59
C GLN A 46 -10.10 2.81 3.38
N PHE A 47 -10.41 1.85 4.23
CA PHE A 47 -11.40 2.07 5.29
C PHE A 47 -10.94 3.19 6.21
N SER A 48 -11.86 4.07 6.60
CA SER A 48 -11.62 5.04 7.66
C SER A 48 -11.73 4.39 9.04
N LYS A 49 -11.33 5.11 10.09
CA LYS A 49 -11.37 4.60 11.47
C LYS A 49 -12.78 4.27 11.97
N GLU A 50 -13.79 4.93 11.41
CA GLU A 50 -15.21 4.68 11.72
C GLU A 50 -15.62 3.26 11.28
N TYR A 51 -14.92 2.69 10.30
CA TYR A 51 -15.09 1.29 9.91
C TYR A 51 -14.21 0.32 10.73
N GLY A 52 -13.54 0.78 11.79
CA GLY A 52 -12.67 -0.07 12.61
C GLY A 52 -11.21 -0.21 12.13
N ASN A 53 -10.80 0.55 11.11
CA ASN A 53 -9.39 0.67 10.75
C ASN A 53 -8.65 1.58 11.77
N ILE A 54 -7.31 1.60 11.74
CA ILE A 54 -6.55 2.59 12.51
C ILE A 54 -6.75 3.99 11.95
N ASP A 55 -6.51 5.02 12.76
CA ASP A 55 -6.51 6.41 12.30
C ASP A 55 -5.25 6.68 11.44
N LEU A 56 -5.32 6.28 10.16
CA LEU A 56 -4.20 6.29 9.22
C LEU A 56 -3.52 7.67 9.10
N PRO A 57 -4.23 8.80 8.90
CA PRO A 57 -3.57 10.10 8.78
C PRO A 57 -2.82 10.53 10.04
N ASN A 58 -3.36 10.20 11.22
CA ASN A 58 -2.76 10.59 12.49
C ASN A 58 -1.62 9.64 12.92
N LYS A 59 -1.75 8.34 12.66
CA LYS A 59 -0.74 7.33 13.03
C LYS A 59 0.38 7.22 12.01
N LEU A 60 0.06 7.40 10.74
CA LEU A 60 0.97 7.24 9.60
C LEU A 60 0.89 8.47 8.68
N PRO A 61 1.26 9.67 9.18
CA PRO A 61 1.31 10.88 8.34
C PRO A 61 2.35 10.75 7.23
N GLY A 62 2.25 11.58 6.19
CA GLY A 62 3.16 11.57 5.04
C GLY A 62 2.66 10.81 3.81
N VAL A 63 1.44 10.28 3.87
CA VAL A 63 0.72 9.69 2.73
C VAL A 63 -0.55 10.50 2.47
N ASP A 64 -0.90 10.68 1.20
CA ASP A 64 -2.18 11.26 0.82
C ASP A 64 -3.29 10.19 0.86
N TRP A 65 -3.72 9.83 2.07
CA TRP A 65 -4.69 8.76 2.30
C TRP A 65 -6.05 9.06 1.65
N VAL A 66 -6.58 8.07 0.92
CA VAL A 66 -7.91 8.09 0.32
C VAL A 66 -8.84 7.29 1.21
N LEU A 67 -9.56 7.97 2.09
CA LEU A 67 -10.38 7.33 3.12
C LEU A 67 -11.85 7.30 2.71
N LEU A 68 -12.46 6.14 2.85
CA LEU A 68 -13.90 5.95 2.70
C LEU A 68 -14.67 6.86 3.67
N ASP A 69 -15.72 7.51 3.18
CA ASP A 69 -16.59 8.34 4.01
C ASP A 69 -17.50 7.46 4.89
N SER A 70 -17.74 7.88 6.13
CA SER A 70 -18.58 7.15 7.08
C SER A 70 -20.08 7.22 6.79
N CYS A 71 -20.50 7.92 5.72
CA CYS A 71 -21.89 8.10 5.35
C CYS A 71 -22.71 6.81 5.13
N TYR A 72 -22.06 5.67 4.90
CA TYR A 72 -22.72 4.38 4.69
C TYR A 72 -23.13 3.71 6.02
N LEU A 73 -22.52 4.06 7.14
CA LEU A 73 -22.75 3.44 8.46
C LEU A 73 -24.06 3.90 9.16
N ARG A 74 -25.01 4.46 8.43
CA ARG A 74 -26.24 5.06 9.00
C ARG A 74 -27.24 4.02 9.51
N ASP A 75 -27.21 2.82 8.96
CA ASP A 75 -28.10 1.70 9.33
C ASP A 75 -27.57 0.88 10.52
N GLY A 76 -26.35 1.16 10.98
CA GLY A 76 -25.69 0.45 12.08
C GLY A 76 -25.08 -0.90 11.69
N ASP A 77 -25.17 -1.34 10.43
CA ASP A 77 -24.64 -2.62 9.95
C ASP A 77 -23.16 -2.51 9.55
N LEU A 78 -22.29 -2.31 10.55
CA LEU A 78 -20.86 -2.15 10.30
C LEU A 78 -20.25 -3.35 9.56
N SER A 79 -20.57 -4.58 9.99
CA SER A 79 -20.01 -5.79 9.39
C SER A 79 -20.45 -5.98 7.94
N GLY A 80 -21.75 -5.84 7.65
CA GLY A 80 -22.24 -6.04 6.29
C GLY A 80 -21.75 -4.96 5.33
N TRP A 81 -21.56 -3.73 5.81
CA TRP A 81 -20.92 -2.69 5.01
C TRP A 81 -19.45 -2.99 4.74
N ARG A 82 -18.70 -3.45 5.74
CA ARG A 82 -17.29 -3.83 5.54
C ARG A 82 -17.15 -4.93 4.51
N ASP A 83 -17.91 -6.01 4.64
CA ASP A 83 -17.87 -7.14 3.69
C ASP A 83 -18.17 -6.67 2.26
N PHE A 84 -19.26 -5.91 2.10
CA PHE A 84 -19.67 -5.38 0.80
C PHE A 84 -18.62 -4.44 0.17
N LEU A 85 -18.07 -3.51 0.96
CA LEU A 85 -17.06 -2.55 0.48
C LEU A 85 -15.71 -3.21 0.22
N SER A 86 -15.37 -4.26 0.98
CA SER A 86 -14.21 -5.11 0.70
C SER A 86 -14.36 -5.85 -0.63
N ASP A 87 -15.53 -6.36 -0.96
CA ASP A 87 -15.78 -6.96 -2.28
C ASP A 87 -15.58 -5.96 -3.43
N LEU A 88 -15.89 -4.67 -3.20
CA LEU A 88 -15.65 -3.60 -4.18
C LEU A 88 -14.18 -3.19 -4.31
N GLY A 89 -13.32 -3.53 -3.35
CA GLY A 89 -11.88 -3.22 -3.38
C GLY A 89 -11.40 -2.27 -2.27
N VAL A 90 -12.25 -1.88 -1.33
CA VAL A 90 -11.80 -1.11 -0.14
C VAL A 90 -11.00 -2.04 0.77
N ARG A 91 -9.87 -1.58 1.29
CA ARG A 91 -8.96 -2.38 2.13
C ARG A 91 -8.58 -1.63 3.40
N ASP A 92 -8.07 -2.35 4.40
CA ASP A 92 -7.42 -1.71 5.54
C ASP A 92 -5.94 -1.43 5.21
N LEU A 93 -5.32 -0.61 6.06
CA LEU A 93 -3.86 -0.43 6.09
C LEU A 93 -3.20 -0.14 4.72
N LEU A 94 -2.19 -0.93 4.35
CA LEU A 94 -1.39 -0.75 3.14
C LEU A 94 -1.99 -1.56 1.98
N ILE A 95 -2.21 -0.91 0.83
CA ILE A 95 -2.81 -1.56 -0.35
C ILE A 95 -1.73 -1.96 -1.34
N PHE A 96 -1.56 -3.29 -1.50
CA PHE A 96 -0.66 -3.87 -2.48
C PHE A 96 -1.37 -4.03 -3.83
N ARG A 97 -0.65 -3.73 -4.91
CA ARG A 97 -1.12 -3.93 -6.28
C ARG A 97 -0.13 -4.78 -7.05
N LYS A 98 -0.65 -5.80 -7.72
CA LYS A 98 0.10 -6.51 -8.76
C LYS A 98 0.19 -5.59 -9.97
N GLU A 99 1.39 -5.18 -10.32
CA GLU A 99 1.65 -4.33 -11.48
C GLU A 99 2.57 -5.02 -12.47
N ARG A 100 2.33 -4.78 -13.77
CA ARG A 100 3.24 -5.21 -14.84
C ARG A 100 3.94 -3.99 -15.40
N ARG A 101 5.24 -3.87 -15.15
CA ARG A 101 6.07 -2.74 -15.57
C ARG A 101 7.02 -3.16 -16.67
N THR A 102 7.05 -2.40 -17.76
CA THR A 102 8.05 -2.59 -18.80
C THR A 102 9.15 -1.56 -18.58
N LEU A 103 10.37 -2.01 -18.32
CA LEU A 103 11.54 -1.17 -18.09
C LEU A 103 12.55 -1.36 -19.21
N ARG A 104 13.00 -0.24 -19.78
CA ARG A 104 14.20 -0.19 -20.61
C ARG A 104 15.44 -0.32 -19.73
N ALA A 105 16.58 -0.67 -20.33
CA ALA A 105 17.86 -0.76 -19.63
C ALA A 105 18.20 0.50 -18.79
N THR A 106 17.91 1.70 -19.30
CA THR A 106 18.13 2.96 -18.57
C THR A 106 17.21 3.12 -17.36
N GLU A 107 15.95 2.73 -17.49
CA GLU A 107 14.95 2.83 -16.41
C GLU A 107 15.24 1.78 -15.33
N LEU A 108 15.66 0.58 -15.75
CA LEU A 108 16.08 -0.51 -14.88
C LEU A 108 17.28 -0.11 -14.02
N ALA A 109 18.27 0.60 -14.59
CA ALA A 109 19.44 1.10 -13.87
C ALA A 109 19.09 2.13 -12.78
N SER A 110 17.95 2.82 -12.89
CA SER A 110 17.42 3.73 -11.87
C SER A 110 16.36 3.10 -10.95
N SER A 111 16.04 1.82 -11.16
CA SER A 111 14.99 1.13 -10.43
C SER A 111 15.52 0.43 -9.17
N PRO A 112 14.63 -0.03 -8.27
CA PRO A 112 15.04 -0.82 -7.11
C PRO A 112 15.83 -2.10 -7.46
N TRP A 113 15.67 -2.61 -8.67
CA TRP A 113 16.34 -3.82 -9.14
C TRP A 113 17.72 -3.59 -9.77
N ALA A 114 18.21 -2.34 -9.85
CA ALA A 114 19.42 -2.00 -10.61
C ALA A 114 20.62 -2.91 -10.32
N ALA A 115 20.89 -3.20 -9.04
CA ALA A 115 22.00 -4.07 -8.64
C ALA A 115 21.77 -5.55 -8.98
N GLU A 116 20.54 -6.06 -8.88
CA GLU A 116 20.23 -7.44 -9.25
C GLU A 116 20.18 -7.64 -10.78
N ALA A 117 19.80 -6.59 -11.52
CA ALA A 117 19.63 -6.61 -12.96
C ALA A 117 20.92 -6.95 -13.72
N GLU A 118 22.09 -6.66 -13.13
CA GLU A 118 23.39 -7.03 -13.70
C GLU A 118 23.54 -8.55 -13.89
N MET A 119 22.84 -9.35 -13.08
CA MET A 119 22.88 -10.82 -13.10
C MET A 119 21.77 -11.45 -13.95
N TRP A 120 20.92 -10.63 -14.58
CA TRP A 120 19.82 -11.11 -15.42
C TRP A 120 20.31 -11.41 -16.83
N SER A 121 19.71 -12.42 -17.45
CA SER A 121 19.98 -12.72 -18.87
C SER A 121 19.52 -11.55 -19.73
N LYS A 122 20.39 -11.07 -20.63
CA LYS A 122 20.05 -9.98 -21.55
C LYS A 122 18.91 -10.41 -22.46
N THR A 123 17.86 -9.60 -22.52
CA THR A 123 16.78 -9.76 -23.49
C THR A 123 17.24 -9.25 -24.86
N SER A 124 16.70 -9.86 -25.93
CA SER A 124 17.06 -9.51 -27.31
C SER A 124 16.69 -8.08 -27.69
N ASP A 125 15.67 -7.53 -27.03
CA ASP A 125 15.13 -6.18 -27.26
C ASP A 125 15.51 -5.18 -26.16
N GLN A 126 16.32 -5.59 -25.17
CA GLN A 126 16.72 -4.78 -24.02
C GLN A 126 15.56 -4.23 -23.17
N HIS A 127 14.39 -4.87 -23.25
CA HIS A 127 13.25 -4.58 -22.38
C HIS A 127 13.09 -5.70 -21.35
N TYR A 128 12.73 -5.32 -20.12
CA TYR A 128 12.42 -6.24 -19.04
C TYR A 128 11.01 -5.97 -18.57
N ILE A 129 10.20 -7.01 -18.47
CA ILE A 129 8.86 -6.91 -17.92
C ILE A 129 8.91 -7.44 -16.49
N ILE A 130 8.55 -6.62 -15.52
CA ILE A 130 8.49 -7.01 -14.11
C ILE A 130 7.03 -7.14 -13.68
N GLU A 131 6.64 -8.33 -13.24
CA GLU A 131 5.40 -8.52 -12.49
C GLU A 131 5.70 -8.32 -11.00
N ASP A 132 5.37 -7.13 -10.51
CA ASP A 132 5.75 -6.64 -9.19
C ASP A 132 4.56 -6.61 -8.22
N GLN A 133 4.89 -6.53 -6.93
CA GLN A 133 3.96 -6.26 -5.82
C GLN A 133 4.26 -4.87 -5.25
N GLN A 134 3.60 -3.85 -5.80
CA GLN A 134 3.85 -2.47 -5.42
C GLN A 134 3.02 -2.06 -4.20
N CYS A 135 3.66 -1.36 -3.27
CA CYS A 135 3.01 -0.63 -2.18
C CYS A 135 3.53 0.82 -2.18
N GLU A 136 2.73 1.76 -2.65
CA GLU A 136 3.12 3.18 -2.73
C GLU A 136 3.07 3.83 -1.37
N GLU A 137 2.11 3.44 -0.55
CA GLU A 137 1.92 3.92 0.81
C GLU A 137 3.16 3.64 1.65
N LEU A 138 3.73 2.43 1.58
CA LEU A 138 5.00 2.15 2.25
C LEU A 138 6.10 3.09 1.75
N HIS A 139 6.26 3.22 0.44
CA HIS A 139 7.31 4.06 -0.14
C HIS A 139 7.17 5.51 0.34
N SER A 140 5.97 6.10 0.20
CA SER A 140 5.65 7.45 0.67
C SER A 140 5.88 7.62 2.16
N LEU A 141 5.53 6.64 2.99
CA LEU A 141 5.87 6.68 4.41
C LEU A 141 7.38 6.77 4.57
N ILE A 142 8.12 5.77 4.06
CA ILE A 142 9.58 5.63 4.21
C ILE A 142 10.36 6.87 3.70
N THR A 143 9.84 7.57 2.70
CA THR A 143 10.48 8.76 2.12
C THR A 143 9.88 10.08 2.61
N ALA A 144 9.00 10.08 3.61
CA ALA A 144 8.43 11.29 4.22
C ALA A 144 9.44 12.04 5.11
N ASP A 145 10.57 12.45 4.54
CA ASP A 145 11.68 13.09 5.26
C ASP A 145 11.37 14.52 5.71
N GLN A 146 10.36 15.14 5.10
CA GLN A 146 9.88 16.47 5.44
C GLN A 146 9.06 16.54 6.76
N LEU A 147 8.76 15.40 7.40
CA LEU A 147 8.02 15.40 8.65
C LEU A 147 8.85 15.99 9.81
N PRO A 148 8.22 16.72 10.75
CA PRO A 148 8.90 17.16 11.98
C PRO A 148 9.53 15.98 12.72
N PRO A 149 10.71 16.12 13.37
CA PRO A 149 11.45 15.01 13.96
C PRO A 149 10.64 14.09 14.88
N ASP A 150 9.85 14.66 15.79
CA ASP A 150 9.03 13.89 16.74
C ASP A 150 7.92 13.12 16.03
N ILE A 151 7.29 13.76 15.02
CA ILE A 151 6.24 13.15 14.21
C ILE A 151 6.81 12.04 13.32
N LYS A 152 8.00 12.25 12.75
CA LYS A 152 8.72 11.25 11.96
C LYS A 152 9.03 10.03 12.83
N LEU A 153 9.56 10.22 14.03
CA LEU A 153 9.86 9.12 14.95
C LEU A 153 8.60 8.32 15.30
N GLN A 154 7.52 9.01 15.70
CA GLN A 154 6.24 8.38 16.03
C GLN A 154 5.66 7.60 14.84
N GLN A 155 5.73 8.18 13.64
CA GLN A 155 5.27 7.54 12.41
C GLN A 155 6.11 6.30 12.06
N ARG A 156 7.43 6.33 12.25
CA ARG A 156 8.30 5.16 12.05
C ARG A 156 8.02 4.05 13.05
N GLN A 157 7.81 4.39 14.31
CA GLN A 157 7.40 3.43 15.34
C GLN A 157 6.04 2.80 15.02
N ALA A 158 5.07 3.62 14.60
CA ALA A 158 3.76 3.12 14.17
C ALA A 158 3.87 2.20 12.94
N LEU A 159 4.74 2.54 11.97
CA LEU A 159 4.98 1.70 10.80
C LEU A 159 5.62 0.36 11.18
N MET A 160 6.61 0.34 12.07
CA MET A 160 7.21 -0.91 12.56
C MET A 160 6.15 -1.80 13.23
N ASN A 161 5.34 -1.23 14.14
CA ASN A 161 4.27 -1.98 14.81
C ASN A 161 3.23 -2.48 13.81
N LEU A 162 2.89 -1.69 12.78
CA LEU A 162 1.98 -2.12 11.73
C LEU A 162 2.55 -3.32 10.97
N LEU A 163 3.83 -3.27 10.59
CA LEU A 163 4.49 -4.34 9.86
C LEU A 163 4.58 -5.61 10.70
N GLU A 164 5.01 -5.50 11.95
CA GLU A 164 5.10 -6.63 12.90
C GLU A 164 3.76 -7.34 13.07
N ASN A 165 2.68 -6.58 13.31
CA ASN A 165 1.35 -7.15 13.54
C ASN A 165 0.69 -7.74 12.29
N ASN A 166 1.22 -7.45 11.10
CA ASN A 166 0.61 -7.84 9.83
C ASN A 166 1.58 -8.61 8.91
N TRP A 167 2.73 -9.05 9.42
CA TRP A 167 3.75 -9.69 8.60
C TRP A 167 3.32 -11.08 8.15
N ASP A 168 3.10 -11.97 9.12
CA ASP A 168 2.66 -13.36 8.92
C ASP A 168 1.19 -13.58 9.32
N THR A 169 0.63 -12.66 10.10
CA THR A 169 -0.77 -12.60 10.54
C THR A 169 -1.44 -11.37 9.95
N GLY A 170 -2.74 -11.18 10.19
CA GLY A 170 -3.49 -10.02 9.65
C GLY A 170 -3.45 -9.97 8.11
N GLU A 171 -2.91 -8.88 7.55
CA GLU A 171 -2.78 -8.66 6.10
C GLU A 171 -1.69 -9.51 5.40
N LYS A 172 -0.88 -10.26 6.17
CA LYS A 172 0.13 -11.21 5.67
C LYS A 172 1.10 -10.60 4.67
N TYR A 173 1.74 -9.48 5.00
CA TYR A 173 2.63 -8.75 4.09
C TYR A 173 3.82 -9.55 3.57
N ALA A 174 4.25 -10.61 4.28
CA ALA A 174 5.32 -11.50 3.83
C ALA A 174 5.06 -12.13 2.45
N GLN A 175 3.81 -12.25 2.02
CA GLN A 175 3.46 -12.79 0.70
C GLN A 175 3.88 -11.87 -0.47
N TYR A 176 4.10 -10.58 -0.21
CA TYR A 176 4.39 -9.58 -1.24
C TYR A 176 5.89 -9.36 -1.49
N LEU A 177 6.77 -10.21 -0.97
CA LEU A 177 8.23 -10.04 -1.08
C LEU A 177 8.83 -10.47 -2.42
N SER A 178 8.04 -11.16 -3.25
CA SER A 178 8.52 -11.76 -4.50
C SER A 178 7.91 -11.05 -5.71
N ALA A 179 8.68 -10.99 -6.78
CA ALA A 179 8.28 -10.51 -8.10
C ALA A 179 8.87 -11.43 -9.18
N GLN A 180 8.45 -11.25 -10.42
CA GLN A 180 8.98 -12.02 -11.56
C GLN A 180 9.49 -11.11 -12.66
N VAL A 181 10.61 -11.50 -13.27
CA VAL A 181 11.15 -10.86 -14.46
C VAL A 181 10.82 -11.73 -15.66
N LEU A 182 10.19 -11.13 -16.66
CA LEU A 182 9.79 -11.74 -17.92
C LEU A 182 10.49 -11.03 -19.08
N ASP A 183 10.65 -11.76 -20.18
CA ASP A 183 10.99 -11.14 -21.47
C ASP A 183 9.74 -10.56 -22.15
N SER A 184 9.92 -9.93 -23.32
CA SER A 184 8.82 -9.34 -24.08
C SER A 184 7.82 -10.36 -24.64
N GLN A 185 8.19 -11.64 -24.71
CA GLN A 185 7.30 -12.74 -25.07
C GLN A 185 6.52 -13.27 -23.86
N GLY A 186 6.73 -12.69 -22.66
CA GLY A 186 6.09 -13.10 -21.42
C GLY A 186 6.71 -14.37 -20.81
N ARG A 187 7.88 -14.81 -21.28
CA ARG A 187 8.58 -15.97 -20.71
C ARG A 187 9.37 -15.54 -19.49
N THR A 188 9.30 -16.32 -18.42
CA THR A 188 10.05 -16.04 -17.20
C THR A 188 11.55 -16.14 -17.44
N ILE A 189 12.24 -15.04 -17.15
CA ILE A 189 13.70 -14.98 -17.09
C ILE A 189 14.16 -15.47 -15.73
N ARG A 190 13.55 -14.95 -14.65
CA ARG A 190 13.84 -15.33 -13.26
C ARG A 190 12.80 -14.80 -12.27
N ASP A 191 12.71 -15.44 -11.11
CA ASP A 191 12.16 -14.82 -9.91
C ASP A 191 13.11 -13.78 -9.32
N THR A 192 12.56 -12.71 -8.75
CA THR A 192 13.30 -11.64 -8.07
C THR A 192 12.53 -11.18 -6.84
N LYS A 193 13.06 -10.21 -6.11
CA LYS A 193 12.36 -9.54 -5.01
C LYS A 193 11.47 -8.42 -5.55
N SER A 194 10.39 -8.13 -4.84
CA SER A 194 9.48 -7.03 -5.21
C SER A 194 10.06 -5.66 -4.89
N SER A 195 9.49 -4.60 -5.48
CA SER A 195 9.84 -3.23 -5.09
C SER A 195 9.53 -2.98 -3.61
N PHE A 196 8.46 -3.59 -3.07
CA PHE A 196 8.16 -3.55 -1.64
C PHE A 196 9.33 -4.08 -0.80
N TYR A 197 9.91 -5.23 -1.16
CA TYR A 197 11.09 -5.77 -0.46
C TYR A 197 12.27 -4.80 -0.51
N PHE A 198 12.58 -4.24 -1.68
CA PHE A 198 13.71 -3.32 -1.82
C PHE A 198 13.50 -2.02 -1.07
N HIS A 199 12.32 -1.39 -1.17
CA HIS A 199 12.02 -0.20 -0.39
C HIS A 199 12.11 -0.46 1.11
N LEU A 200 11.63 -1.62 1.56
CA LEU A 200 11.67 -1.99 2.96
C LEU A 200 13.11 -2.18 3.45
N THR A 201 13.98 -2.81 2.67
CA THR A 201 15.31 -3.26 3.11
C THR A 201 16.48 -2.35 2.73
N GLN A 202 16.32 -1.52 1.70
CA GLN A 202 17.39 -0.71 1.11
C GLN A 202 17.22 0.81 1.35
N LEU A 203 16.15 1.23 2.03
CA LEU A 203 15.96 2.63 2.42
C LEU A 203 16.23 2.83 3.92
N THR A 204 16.73 4.01 4.28
CA THR A 204 17.07 4.35 5.67
C THR A 204 15.85 4.90 6.40
N TRP A 205 15.19 4.05 7.19
CA TRP A 205 13.95 4.43 7.87
C TRP A 205 13.81 3.88 9.29
N VAL A 206 14.62 2.90 9.70
CA VAL A 206 14.49 2.31 11.03
C VAL A 206 15.17 3.23 12.06
N PRO A 207 14.45 3.70 13.09
CA PRO A 207 15.03 4.58 14.10
C PRO A 207 16.05 3.83 14.95
N ALA A 208 17.23 4.44 15.13
CA ALA A 208 18.29 4.00 16.02
C ALA A 208 18.62 5.11 17.00
N PHE A 209 18.69 4.77 18.29
CA PHE A 209 18.90 5.73 19.36
C PHE A 209 20.38 5.76 19.76
N LYS A 210 21.01 6.93 19.69
CA LYS A 210 22.37 7.13 20.22
C LYS A 210 22.31 7.75 21.61
N PRO A 211 23.05 7.19 22.60
CA PRO A 211 23.26 7.86 23.86
C PRO A 211 24.06 9.14 23.61
N SER A 212 23.53 10.28 24.04
CA SER A 212 24.22 11.57 24.00
C SER A 212 24.63 11.98 25.41
N HIS A 213 25.80 12.61 25.53
CA HIS A 213 26.34 13.08 26.81
C HIS A 213 25.45 14.11 27.51
N ASP A 214 24.57 14.81 26.78
CA ASP A 214 23.68 15.85 27.31
C ASP A 214 22.27 15.34 27.68
N GLY A 215 22.04 14.02 27.72
CA GLY A 215 20.73 13.42 28.03
C GLY A 215 19.66 13.59 26.93
N LYS A 216 19.97 14.30 25.84
CA LYS A 216 19.13 14.36 24.64
C LYS A 216 19.34 13.12 23.78
N GLN A 217 18.33 12.26 23.69
CA GLN A 217 18.38 11.08 22.84
C GLN A 217 18.42 11.51 21.36
N LEU A 218 19.53 11.25 20.67
CA LEU A 218 19.64 11.56 19.23
C LEU A 218 19.13 10.36 18.43
N VAL A 219 18.21 10.61 17.51
CA VAL A 219 17.65 9.58 16.62
C VAL A 219 18.33 9.68 15.26
N GLU A 220 18.93 8.59 14.83
CA GLU A 220 19.37 8.37 13.44
C GLU A 220 18.42 7.37 12.77
N TYR A 221 18.31 7.43 11.44
CA TYR A 221 17.55 6.45 10.66
C TYR A 221 18.50 5.61 9.84
N LEU A 222 18.46 4.30 10.03
CA LEU A 222 19.38 3.35 9.41
C LEU A 222 18.63 2.41 8.46
N LEU A 223 19.40 1.75 7.60
CA LEU A 223 18.93 0.58 6.87
C LEU A 223 18.57 -0.52 7.87
N PRO A 224 17.49 -1.29 7.68
CA PRO A 224 17.13 -2.36 8.60
C PRO A 224 18.25 -3.36 8.86
N ASN A 225 19.06 -3.68 7.83
CA ASN A 225 20.19 -4.61 7.96
C ASN A 225 21.43 -4.03 8.66
N ARG A 226 21.39 -2.76 9.07
CA ARG A 226 22.47 -2.07 9.80
C ARG A 226 22.07 -1.67 11.21
N VAL A 227 20.85 -1.98 11.64
CA VAL A 227 20.42 -1.77 13.03
C VAL A 227 20.88 -2.97 13.85
N TYR A 228 21.80 -2.74 14.79
CA TYR A 228 22.06 -3.69 15.86
C TYR A 228 20.98 -3.44 16.92
N LEU A 229 20.09 -4.41 17.12
CA LEU A 229 19.12 -4.42 18.22
C LEU A 229 19.81 -4.78 19.54
#